data_AF-E3RFJ3-F1
#
_entry.id   AF-E3RFJ3-F1
#
_cell.length_a   1.000
_cell.length_b   1.000
_cell.length_c   1.000
_cell.angle_alpha   90.00
_cell.angle_beta   90.00
_cell.angle_gamma   90.00
#
_symmetry.space_group_name_H-M   'P 1'
#
loop_
_entity.id
_entity.type
_entity.pdbx_description
1 polymer ?
#
loop_
_entity_poly.entity_id
_entity_poly.type
_entity_poly.pdbx_seq_one_letter_code
_entity_poly.pdbx_strand_id
1 'polypeptide(L)' 'MAPNTDFCTRILIVTLKSPPIGKTTLQVTALTGVNPRTVDRVYSRAIAAGFEPN' A
#
# COMPACT_ATOMS: atom_id res chain seq x y z
N MET A 1 12.09 -18.53 -8.09
CA MET A 1 10.74 -18.07 -8.45
C MET A 1 10.67 -16.58 -8.14
N ALA A 2 10.36 -15.72 -9.11
CA ALA A 2 10.20 -14.29 -8.84
C ALA A 2 8.96 -14.08 -7.96
N PRO A 3 9.01 -13.23 -6.93
CA PRO A 3 7.95 -13.12 -5.94
C PRO A 3 6.75 -12.39 -6.56
N ASN A 4 5.88 -13.16 -7.18
CA ASN A 4 4.48 -12.83 -7.45
C ASN A 4 3.68 -12.53 -6.16
N THR A 5 4.28 -12.70 -4.98
CA THR A 5 3.83 -12.26 -3.65
C THR A 5 3.65 -10.73 -3.51
N ASP A 6 4.18 -9.94 -4.45
CA ASP A 6 4.22 -8.47 -4.33
C ASP A 6 2.96 -7.76 -4.85
N PHE A 7 2.23 -8.30 -5.83
CA PHE A 7 1.17 -7.52 -6.50
C PHE A 7 -0.12 -7.37 -5.68
N CYS A 8 -0.69 -8.47 -5.17
CA CYS A 8 -1.90 -8.42 -4.35
C CYS A 8 -1.69 -7.61 -3.08
N THR A 9 -0.53 -7.77 -2.44
CA THR A 9 -0.14 -7.00 -1.25
C THR A 9 -0.01 -5.51 -1.56
N ARG A 10 0.58 -5.15 -2.71
CA ARG A 10 0.65 -3.75 -3.15
C ARG A 10 -0.72 -3.14 -3.41
N ILE A 11 -1.59 -3.86 -4.11
CA ILE A 11 -2.98 -3.41 -4.34
C ILE A 11 -3.67 -3.20 -3.01
N LEU A 12 -3.61 -4.18 -2.11
CA LEU A 12 -4.24 -4.09 -0.80
C LEU A 12 -3.73 -2.87 0.00
N ILE A 13 -2.42 -2.61 0.00
CA ILE A 13 -1.84 -1.42 0.63
C ILE A 13 -2.43 -0.13 0.03
N VAL A 14 -2.48 -0.01 -1.29
CA VAL A 14 -3.02 1.17 -1.98
C VAL A 14 -4.50 1.35 -1.65
N THR A 15 -5.30 0.28 -1.73
CA THR A 15 -6.72 0.30 -1.41
C THR A 15 -6.98 0.71 0.04
N LEU A 16 -6.26 0.12 1.01
CA LEU A 16 -6.46 0.45 2.43
C LEU A 16 -6.09 1.89 2.78
N LYS A 17 -5.08 2.44 2.10
CA LYS A 17 -4.58 3.80 2.34
C LYS A 17 -5.30 4.86 1.50
N SER A 18 -6.06 4.44 0.48
CA SER A 18 -6.90 5.33 -0.34
C SER A 18 -7.94 6.07 0.53
N PRO A 19 -8.36 7.29 0.14
CA PRO A 19 -9.27 8.11 0.96
C PRO A 19 -10.59 7.46 1.36
N PRO A 20 -11.25 6.65 0.51
CA PRO A 20 -12.49 5.96 0.89
C PRO A 20 -12.34 5.06 2.12
N ILE A 21 -11.14 4.52 2.37
CA ILE A 21 -10.85 3.69 3.55
C ILE A 21 -10.05 4.46 4.61
N GLY A 22 -9.07 5.25 4.19
CA GLY A 22 -8.34 6.20 5.03
C GLY A 22 -7.45 5.58 6.12
N LYS A 23 -6.98 4.32 5.96
CA LYS A 23 -6.12 3.71 6.99
C LYS A 23 -4.74 4.36 7.03
N THR A 24 -4.24 4.55 8.24
CA THR A 24 -2.87 5.03 8.46
C THR A 24 -1.85 3.92 8.14
N THR A 25 -0.60 4.30 7.84
CA THR A 25 0.49 3.34 7.59
C THR A 25 0.67 2.32 8.71
N LEU A 26 0.48 2.73 9.98
CA LEU A 26 0.54 1.83 11.13
C LEU A 26 -0.61 0.82 11.14
N GLN A 27 -1.83 1.25 10.81
CA GLN A 27 -2.98 0.35 10.72
C GLN A 27 -2.82 -0.63 9.55
N VAL A 28 -2.31 -0.18 8.40
CA VAL A 28 -2.01 -1.05 7.26
C VAL A 28 -0.92 -2.07 7.61
N THR A 29 0.12 -1.63 8.33
CA THR A 29 1.18 -2.50 8.86
C THR A 29 0.59 -3.59 9.77
N ALA A 30 -0.29 -3.21 10.70
CA ALA A 30 -0.94 -4.15 11.60
C ALA A 30 -1.81 -5.19 10.87
N LEU A 31 -2.48 -4.80 9.78
CA LEU A 31 -3.35 -5.69 8.99
C LEU A 31 -2.60 -6.60 8.02
N THR A 32 -1.49 -6.13 7.47
CA THR A 32 -0.76 -6.82 6.38
C THR A 32 0.54 -7.47 6.83
N GLY A 33 1.06 -7.12 8.02
CA GLY A 33 2.38 -7.51 8.48
C GLY A 33 3.54 -6.87 7.71
N VAL A 34 3.25 -5.98 6.76
CA VAL A 34 4.26 -5.34 5.91
C VAL A 34 4.93 -4.21 6.67
N ASN A 35 6.26 -4.13 6.61
CA ASN A 35 7.02 -3.06 7.23
C ASN A 35 6.47 -1.67 6.84
N PRO A 36 6.31 -0.73 7.79
CA PRO A 36 5.73 0.59 7.51
C PRO A 36 6.49 1.36 6.41
N ARG A 37 7.81 1.23 6.32
CA ARG A 37 8.61 1.85 5.24
C ARG A 37 8.27 1.28 3.87
N THR A 38 7.96 -0.02 3.82
CA THR A 38 7.53 -0.69 2.59
C THR A 38 6.12 -0.24 2.20
N VAL A 39 5.20 -0.13 3.16
CA VAL A 39 3.84 0.41 2.94
C VAL A 39 3.90 1.82 2.34
N ASP A 40 4.70 2.70 2.93
CA ASP A 40 4.87 4.07 2.41
C ASP A 40 5.50 4.07 1.02
N ARG A 41 6.55 3.27 0.79
CA ARG A 41 7.20 3.17 -0.53
C ARG A 41 6.24 2.68 -1.61
N VAL A 42 5.37 1.73 -1.29
CA VAL A 42 4.34 1.22 -2.21
C VAL A 42 3.33 2.32 -2.53
N TYR A 43 2.81 2.99 -1.51
CA TYR A 43 1.82 4.05 -1.70
C TYR A 43 2.39 5.23 -2.50
N SER A 44 3.60 5.69 -2.19
CA SER A 44 4.27 6.75 -2.94
C SER A 44 4.55 6.36 -4.39
N ARG A 45 4.88 5.08 -4.65
CA ARG A 45 5.04 4.58 -6.02
C ARG A 45 3.72 4.55 -6.80
N ALA A 46 2.61 4.23 -6.13
CA ALA A 46 1.30 4.28 -6.77
C ALA A 46 0.97 5.72 -7.20
N ILE A 47 1.20 6.71 -6.32
CA ILE A 47 1.01 8.13 -6.64
C ILE A 47 1.91 8.54 -7.82
N ALA A 48 3.20 8.18 -7.79
CA ALA A 48 4.13 8.48 -8.87
C ALA A 48 3.75 7.80 -10.21
N ALA A 49 2.98 6.71 -10.16
CA ALA A 49 2.46 6.01 -11.33
C ALA A 49 1.10 6.56 -11.81
N GLY A 50 0.59 7.65 -11.23
CA GLY A 50 -0.64 8.32 -11.64
C GLY A 50 -1.88 7.95 -10.83
N PHE A 51 -1.73 7.27 -9.68
CA PHE A 51 -2.85 7.12 -8.74
C PHE A 51 -3.13 8.46 -8.05
N GLU A 52 -4.32 9.01 -8.26
CA GLU A 52 -4.77 10.25 -7.64
C GLU A 52 -5.65 9.93 -6.42
N PRO A 53 -5.19 10.20 -5.19
CA PRO A 53 -5.92 9.94 -3.97
C PRO A 53 -6.90 11.07 -3.62
N ASN A 54 -7.46 11.79 -4.59
CA ASN A 54 -8.33 12.95 -4.36
C ASN A 54 -9.66 12.79 -5.09
#